data_AF-A0A4Q3FQY1-F1
#
_entry.id   AF-A0A4Q3FQY1-F1
#
_cell.length_a   1.000
_cell.length_b   1.000
_cell.length_c   1.000
_cell.angle_alpha   90.00
_cell.angle_beta   90.00
_cell.angle_gamma   90.00
#
_symmetry.space_group_name_H-M   'P 1'
#
loop_
_entity.id
_entity.type
_entity.pdbx_description
1 polymer ?
#
loop_
_entity_poly.entity_id
_entity_poly.type
_entity_poly.pdbx_seq_one_letter_code
_entity_poly.pdbx_strand_id
1 'polypeptide(L)' 'MSSEATWHSTTILAVKKGRKLVVMGDGQVSMGQTVMKGNARKVRRIGDKGEIIAGFAGATADAFTLFE' A
#
# COMPACT_ATOMS: atom_id res chain seq x y z
N MET A 1 -28.99 -12.17 -1.73
CA MET A 1 -28.16 -11.13 -2.38
C MET A 1 -26.91 -11.01 -1.54
N SER A 2 -25.83 -11.68 -1.94
CA SER A 2 -24.53 -11.58 -1.26
C SER A 2 -24.02 -10.15 -1.43
N SER A 3 -23.91 -9.41 -0.33
CA SER A 3 -23.20 -8.14 -0.33
C SER A 3 -21.75 -8.42 -0.69
N GLU A 4 -21.31 -7.99 -1.86
CA GLU A 4 -19.88 -8.01 -2.20
C GLU A 4 -19.11 -7.28 -1.11
N ALA A 5 -18.05 -7.90 -0.60
CA ALA A 5 -17.20 -7.30 0.43
C ALA A 5 -16.66 -5.97 -0.12
N THR A 6 -17.15 -4.85 0.41
CA THR A 6 -16.63 -3.53 0.05
C THR A 6 -15.25 -3.39 0.67
N TRP A 7 -14.21 -3.54 -0.14
CA TRP A 7 -12.82 -3.34 0.28
C TRP A 7 -12.52 -1.84 0.30
N HIS A 8 -12.10 -1.33 1.46
CA HIS A 8 -11.61 0.05 1.55
C HIS A 8 -10.26 0.16 0.86
N SER A 9 -10.16 1.10 -0.08
CA SER A 9 -8.94 1.37 -0.83
C SER A 9 -7.90 2.08 0.01
N THR A 10 -6.63 1.78 -0.24
CA THR A 10 -5.48 2.53 0.28
C THR A 10 -5.17 3.70 -0.65
N THR A 11 -4.76 4.83 -0.09
CA THR A 11 -4.16 5.92 -0.88
C THR A 11 -2.65 5.95 -0.66
N ILE A 12 -1.89 5.91 -1.76
CA ILE A 12 -0.45 6.19 -1.76
C ILE A 12 -0.23 7.60 -2.29
N LEU A 13 0.52 8.41 -1.55
CA LEU A 13 0.88 9.77 -1.94
C LEU A 13 2.38 9.87 -2.17
N ALA A 14 2.78 10.50 -3.27
CA ALA A 14 4.17 10.84 -3.56
C ALA A 14 4.32 12.37 -3.68
N VAL A 15 5.32 12.92 -2.98
CA VAL A 15 5.66 14.35 -3.04
C VAL A 15 7.13 14.47 -3.44
N LYS A 16 7.40 15.22 -4.51
CA LYS A 16 8.76 15.51 -4.98
C LYS A 16 9.05 17.01 -4.86
N LYS A 17 10.18 17.34 -4.23
CA LYS A 17 10.70 18.73 -4.15
C LYS A 17 12.19 18.72 -4.51
N GLY A 18 12.50 19.26 -5.69
CA GLY A 18 13.85 19.22 -6.24
C GLY A 18 14.36 17.77 -6.37
N ARG A 19 15.48 17.45 -5.71
CA ARG A 19 16.09 16.11 -5.69
C ARG A 19 15.59 15.22 -4.55
N LYS A 20 14.57 15.63 -3.79
CA LYS A 20 13.99 14.86 -2.69
C LYS A 20 12.63 14.30 -3.12
N LEU A 21 12.41 13.02 -2.85
CA LEU A 21 11.14 12.31 -3.06
C LEU A 21 10.70 11.69 -1.74
N VAL A 22 9.44 11.87 -1.39
CA VAL A 22 8.77 11.23 -0.25
C VAL A 22 7.59 10.44 -0.79
N VAL A 23 7.45 9.20 -0.36
CA VAL A 23 6.29 8.35 -0.66
C VAL A 23 5.71 7.89 0.68
N MET A 24 4.40 8.00 0.83
CA MET A 24 3.68 7.66 2.05
C MET A 24 2.40 6.90 1.73
N GLY A 25 2.02 6.04 2.66
CA GLY A 25 0.75 5.31 2.68
C GLY A 25 0.42 4.93 4.12
N ASP A 26 -0.84 4.63 4.39
CA ASP A 26 -1.25 4.13 5.70
C ASP A 26 -0.88 2.65 5.89
N GLY A 27 -0.99 2.16 7.14
CA GLY A 27 -0.72 0.77 7.51
C GLY A 27 -1.96 -0.12 7.65
N GLN A 28 -3.14 0.37 7.27
CA GLN A 28 -4.43 -0.28 7.54
C GLN A 28 -4.79 -1.32 6.47
N VAL A 29 -5.11 -2.54 6.87
CA VAL A 29 -5.81 -3.53 6.04
C VAL A 29 -7.21 -3.68 6.60
N SER A 30 -8.22 -3.53 5.76
CA SER A 30 -9.62 -3.59 6.17
C SER A 30 -10.41 -4.62 5.36
N MET A 31 -11.41 -5.20 6.01
CA MET A 31 -12.44 -6.03 5.38
C MET A 31 -13.80 -5.44 5.76
N GLY A 32 -14.52 -4.87 4.80
CA GLY A 32 -15.66 -4.01 5.10
C GLY A 32 -15.23 -2.86 6.01
N GLN A 33 -16.00 -2.57 7.06
CA GLN A 33 -15.70 -1.47 8.00
C GLN A 33 -14.67 -1.82 9.09
N THR A 34 -14.18 -3.07 9.14
CA THR A 34 -13.28 -3.52 10.22
C THR A 34 -11.82 -3.44 9.79
N VAL A 35 -10.97 -2.87 10.65
CA VAL A 35 -9.51 -2.90 10.50
C VAL A 35 -8.99 -4.24 11.01
N MET A 36 -8.40 -5.04 10.11
CA MET A 36 -7.82 -6.33 10.43
C MET A 36 -6.35 -6.24 10.86
N LYS A 37 -5.61 -5.24 10.34
CA LYS A 37 -4.18 -5.05 10.62
C LYS A 37 -3.81 -3.59 10.47
N GLY A 38 -3.16 -2.99 11.47
CA GLY A 38 -2.79 -1.57 11.47
C GLY A 38 -1.35 -1.26 11.08
N ASN A 39 -0.52 -2.28 10.84
CA ASN A 39 0.93 -2.14 10.61
C ASN A 39 1.41 -2.72 9.27
N ALA A 40 0.55 -2.73 8.24
CA ALA A 40 0.96 -3.12 6.90
C ALA A 40 2.02 -2.15 6.33
N ARG A 41 3.00 -2.70 5.62
CA ARG A 41 4.05 -1.91 4.95
C ARG A 41 3.72 -1.81 3.47
N LYS A 42 2.93 -0.81 3.09
CA LYS A 42 2.46 -0.61 1.71
C LYS A 42 3.41 0.20 0.84
N VAL A 43 4.39 0.86 1.46
CA VAL A 43 5.53 1.51 0.80
C VAL A 43 6.78 0.73 1.18
N ARG A 44 7.51 0.24 0.19
CA ARG A 44 8.72 -0.56 0.35
C ARG A 44 9.82 -0.04 -0.56
N ARG A 45 11.06 -0.28 -0.14
CA ARG A 45 12.22 -0.15 -1.02
C ARG A 45 12.46 -1.50 -1.70
N ILE A 46 12.68 -1.48 -3.01
CA ILE A 46 12.96 -2.65 -3.85
C ILE A 46 14.21 -2.39 -4.70
N GLY A 47 14.69 -3.43 -5.38
CA GLY A 47 15.99 -3.45 -6.05
C GLY A 47 17.11 -3.88 -5.11
N ASP A 48 18.20 -4.41 -5.67
CA ASP A 48 19.32 -5.01 -4.91
C ASP A 48 19.95 -4.05 -3.89
N LYS A 49 19.83 -2.74 -4.12
CA LYS A 49 20.37 -1.70 -3.24
C LYS A 49 19.26 -0.84 -2.60
N GLY A 50 17.99 -1.23 -2.73
CA GLY A 50 16.84 -0.48 -2.20
C GLY A 50 16.66 0.91 -2.81
N GLU A 51 17.11 1.08 -4.06
CA GLU A 51 17.15 2.33 -4.79
C GLU A 51 15.78 2.75 -5.35
N ILE A 52 14.86 1.79 -5.53
CA ILE A 52 13.50 2.03 -6.01
C ILE A 52 12.55 2.09 -4.82
N ILE A 53 11.67 3.09 -4.78
CA ILE A 53 10.56 3.15 -3.82
C ILE A 53 9.28 2.76 -4.56
N ALA A 54 8.62 1.72 -4.07
CA ALA A 54 7.36 1.23 -4.63
C ALA A 54 6.27 1.31 -3.55
N GLY A 55 5.08 1.76 -3.97
CA GLY A 55 3.89 1.85 -3.13
C GLY A 55 2.71 1.17 -3.79
N PHE A 56 1.88 0.48 -3.01
CA PHE A 56 0.71 -0.24 -3.52
C PHE A 56 -0.60 0.32 -2.96
N ALA A 57 -1.55 0.56 -3.87
CA ALA A 57 -2.94 0.93 -3.57
C ALA A 57 -3.89 -0.03 -4.30
N GLY A 58 -4.62 -0.87 -3.56
CA GLY A 58 -5.51 -1.88 -4.15
C GLY A 58 -5.83 -3.02 -3.20
N ALA A 59 -6.31 -4.15 -3.74
CA ALA A 59 -6.54 -5.37 -2.97
C ALA A 59 -5.23 -5.88 -2.39
N THR A 60 -5.17 -6.12 -1.08
CA THR A 60 -3.93 -6.49 -0.38
C THR A 60 -3.30 -7.79 -0.94
N ALA A 61 -4.11 -8.68 -1.53
CA ALA A 61 -3.63 -9.91 -2.17
C ALA A 61 -2.73 -9.66 -3.39
N ASP A 62 -3.07 -8.71 -4.24
CA ASP A 62 -2.27 -8.38 -5.44
C ASP A 62 -0.95 -7.69 -5.04
N ALA A 63 -0.96 -6.97 -3.90
CA ALA A 63 0.22 -6.31 -3.34
C ALA A 63 1.33 -7.29 -2.98
N PHE A 64 0.99 -8.43 -2.38
CA PHE A 64 1.99 -9.41 -1.97
C PHE A 64 2.67 -10.06 -3.16
N THR A 65 1.90 -10.41 -4.19
CA THR A 65 2.40 -10.95 -5.46
C THR A 65 3.32 -9.96 -6.19
N LEU A 66 3.06 -8.65 -6.08
CA LEU A 66 3.86 -7.61 -6.74
C LEU A 66 5.19 -7.30 -6.03
N PHE A 67 5.37 -7.78 -4.80
CA PHE A 67 6.54 -7.50 -3.96
C PHE A 67 7.34 -8.74 -3.54
N GLU A 68 6.95 -9.93 -3.99
CA GLU A 68 7.84 -11.09 -4.14
C GLU A 68 8.64 -10.98 -5.45
#